data_AF-A0A956J381-F1
#
_entry.id   AF-A0A956J381-F1
#
_cell.length_a   1.000
_cell.length_b   1.000
_cell.length_c   1.000
_cell.angle_alpha   90.00
_cell.angle_beta   90.00
_cell.angle_gamma   90.00
#
_symmetry.space_group_name_H-M   'P 1'
#
loop_
_entity.id
_entity.type
_entity.pdbx_description
1 polymer ?
#
loop_
_entity_poly.entity_id
_entity_poly.type
_entity_poly.pdbx_seq_one_letter_code
_entity_poly.pdbx_strand_id
1 'polypeptide(L)' 'MGIATDIILLVVAAFFGGLVMQRLGQPLVLGYIAAGVLLGPHTGGLTVSDTHQIELLAEIGVALLLFALGL' A
#
# COMPACT_ATOMS: atom_id res chain seq x y z
N MET A 1 -3.49 12.58 -10.79
CA MET A 1 -4.23 11.30 -10.94
C MET A 1 -5.43 11.35 -10.01
N GLY A 2 -6.53 10.63 -10.28
CA GLY A 2 -7.62 10.58 -9.31
C GLY A 2 -7.29 9.61 -8.16
N ILE A 3 -7.84 9.82 -6.97
CA ILE A 3 -7.64 8.93 -5.81
C ILE A 3 -7.94 7.45 -6.11
N ALA A 4 -8.92 7.17 -6.97
CA ALA A 4 -9.26 5.81 -7.37
C ALA A 4 -8.11 5.15 -8.16
N THR A 5 -7.43 5.91 -9.02
CA THR A 5 -6.28 5.43 -9.77
C THR A 5 -5.12 5.11 -8.84
N ASP A 6 -4.86 5.98 -7.86
CA ASP A 6 -3.77 5.78 -6.91
C ASP A 6 -4.02 4.55 -6.02
N ILE A 7 -5.26 4.33 -5.57
CA ILE A 7 -5.64 3.12 -4.81
C ILE A 7 -5.47 1.86 -5.67
N ILE A 8 -5.93 1.87 -6.93
CA ILE A 8 -5.74 0.72 -7.83
C ILE A 8 -4.25 0.42 -8.00
N LEU A 9 -3.43 1.45 -8.19
CA LEU A 9 -1.99 1.31 -8.38
C LEU A 9 -1.32 0.72 -7.12
N LEU A 10 -1.68 1.22 -5.92
CA LEU A 10 -1.22 0.68 -4.64
C LEU A 10 -1.62 -0.78 -4.43
N VAL A 11 -2.89 -1.13 -4.67
CA VAL A 11 -3.40 -2.50 -4.48
C VAL A 11 -2.72 -3.47 -5.43
N VAL A 12 -2.57 -3.10 -6.70
CA VAL A 12 -1.92 -3.94 -7.72
C VAL A 12 -0.43 -4.10 -7.39
N ALA A 13 0.28 -3.02 -7.05
CA ALA A 13 1.68 -3.07 -6.68
C ALA A 13 1.90 -3.91 -5.41
N ALA A 14 1.06 -3.73 -4.39
CA ALA A 14 1.09 -4.51 -3.15
C ALA A 14 0.83 -6.00 -3.42
N PHE A 15 -0.12 -6.34 -4.30
CA PHE A 15 -0.42 -7.71 -4.69
C PHE A 15 0.79 -8.38 -5.38
N PHE A 16 1.37 -7.73 -6.39
CA PHE A 16 2.55 -8.26 -7.07
C PHE A 16 3.78 -8.32 -6.15
N GLY A 17 4.00 -7.29 -5.34
CA GLY A 17 5.08 -7.26 -4.35
C GLY A 17 4.96 -8.38 -3.33
N GLY A 18 3.74 -8.61 -2.82
CA GLY A 18 3.42 -9.73 -1.93
C GLY A 18 3.67 -11.09 -2.61
N LEU A 19 3.21 -11.27 -3.85
CA LEU A 19 3.40 -12.51 -4.62
C LEU A 19 4.89 -12.83 -4.83
N VAL A 20 5.71 -11.82 -5.17
CA VAL A 20 7.16 -11.94 -5.31
C VAL A 20 7.78 -12.34 -3.97
N MET A 21 7.39 -11.68 -2.88
CA MET A 21 7.94 -11.93 -1.56
C MET A 21 7.55 -13.32 -1.03
N GLN A 22 6.33 -13.77 -1.32
CA GLN A 22 5.86 -15.12 -1.02
C GLN A 22 6.67 -16.18 -1.78
N ARG A 23 6.99 -15.94 -3.05
CA ARG A 23 7.83 -16.83 -3.88
C ARG A 23 9.27 -16.93 -3.34
N LEU A 24 9.77 -15.86 -2.74
CA LEU A 24 11.08 -15.81 -2.09
C LEU A 24 11.10 -16.43 -0.68
N GLY A 25 9.95 -16.88 -0.16
CA GLY A 25 9.83 -17.43 1.20
C GLY A 25 9.92 -16.37 2.30
N GLN A 26 9.72 -15.10 1.95
CA GLN A 26 9.80 -13.97 2.85
C GLN A 26 8.40 -13.54 3.34
N PRO A 27 8.28 -12.84 4.49
CA PRO A 27 7.00 -12.33 4.97
C PRO A 27 6.32 -11.40 3.95
N LEU A 28 5.03 -11.64 3.69
CA LEU A 28 4.21 -10.86 2.75
C LEU A 28 4.23 -9.35 3.02
N VAL A 29 4.30 -8.96 4.31
CA VAL A 29 4.36 -7.57 4.76
C VAL A 29 5.52 -6.81 4.13
N LEU A 30 6.66 -7.46 3.91
CA LEU A 30 7.81 -6.81 3.26
C LEU A 30 7.49 -6.46 1.79
N GLY A 31 6.68 -7.28 1.11
CA GLY A 31 6.22 -7.00 -0.24
C GLY A 31 5.31 -5.77 -0.30
N TYR A 32 4.42 -5.61 0.69
CA TYR A 32 3.56 -4.43 0.80
C TYR A 32 4.36 -3.15 1.10
N ILE A 33 5.34 -3.22 2.02
CA ILE A 33 6.23 -2.10 2.33
C ILE A 33 7.06 -1.73 1.12
N ALA A 34 7.65 -2.69 0.41
CA ALA A 34 8.43 -2.45 -0.80
C ALA A 34 7.58 -1.79 -1.89
N ALA A 35 6.33 -2.23 -2.09
CA ALA A 35 5.40 -1.60 -3.02
C ALA A 35 5.14 -0.13 -2.65
N GLY A 36 4.89 0.18 -1.37
CA GLY A 36 4.72 1.55 -0.89
C GLY A 36 5.97 2.42 -1.08
N VAL A 37 7.16 1.87 -0.82
CA VAL A 37 8.43 2.56 -1.05
C VAL A 37 8.62 2.86 -2.55
N LEU A 38 8.34 1.91 -3.43
CA LEU A 38 8.49 2.08 -4.89
C LEU A 38 7.51 3.10 -5.47
N LEU A 39 6.28 3.17 -4.96
CA LEU A 39 5.23 4.10 -5.39
C LEU A 39 5.26 5.44 -4.63
N GLY A 40 6.18 5.59 -3.68
CA GLY A 40 6.29 6.76 -2.83
C GLY A 40 6.71 8.03 -3.59
N PRO A 41 6.39 9.22 -3.06
CA PRO A 41 6.64 10.50 -3.73
C PRO A 41 8.12 10.79 -4.05
N HIS A 42 9.05 10.07 -3.40
CA HIS A 42 10.49 10.30 -3.50
C HIS A 42 11.22 9.37 -4.50
N THR A 43 10.55 8.40 -5.13
CA THR A 43 11.19 7.40 -6.00
C THR A 43 11.12 7.71 -7.51
N GLY A 44 10.60 8.86 -7.93
CA GLY A 44 10.70 9.33 -9.32
C GLY A 44 9.91 8.55 -10.38
N GLY A 45 9.05 7.59 -9.98
CA GLY A 45 8.16 6.81 -10.87
C GLY A 45 6.73 7.36 -10.97
N LEU A 46 5.74 6.50 -11.30
CA LEU A 46 4.29 6.80 -11.21
C LEU A 46 3.93 7.08 -9.74
N THR A 47 4.09 8.33 -9.34
CA THR A 47 3.92 8.79 -7.98
C THR A 47 2.45 9.02 -7.67
N VAL A 48 2.05 8.53 -6.50
CA VAL A 48 0.78 8.88 -5.88
C VAL A 48 0.70 10.40 -5.74
N SER A 49 -0.36 11.00 -6.29
CA SER A 49 -0.53 12.45 -6.30
C SER A 49 -1.16 12.95 -5.00
N ASP A 50 -2.03 12.14 -4.38
CA ASP A 50 -2.86 12.53 -3.23
C ASP A 50 -2.45 11.79 -1.94
N THR A 51 -1.19 11.91 -1.52
CA THR A 51 -0.68 11.23 -0.31
C THR A 51 -1.51 11.50 0.95
N HIS A 52 -2.01 12.74 1.11
CA HIS A 52 -2.85 13.11 2.26
C HIS A 52 -4.19 12.37 2.30
N GLN A 53 -4.84 12.17 1.15
CA GLN A 53 -6.12 11.45 1.11
C GLN A 53 -5.90 9.94 1.36
N ILE A 54 -4.78 9.40 0.90
CA ILE A 54 -4.42 8.00 1.15
C ILE A 54 -4.06 7.77 2.62
N GLU A 55 -3.41 8.74 3.27
CA GLU A 55 -3.14 8.69 4.70
C GLU A 55 -4.44 8.63 5.53
N LEU A 56 -5.41 9.49 5.24
CA LEU A 56 -6.73 9.46 5.89
C LEU A 56 -7.44 8.11 5.68
N LEU A 57 -7.37 7.55 4.47
CA LEU A 57 -7.95 6.23 4.18
C LEU A 57 -7.22 5.11 4.94
N ALA A 58 -5.90 5.20 5.07
CA ALA A 58 -5.09 4.25 5.83
C ALA A 58 -5.41 4.31 7.33
N GLU A 59 -5.61 5.49 7.91
CA GLU A 59 -6.06 5.66 9.29
C GLU A 59 -7.41 4.98 9.53
N ILE A 60 -8.38 5.19 8.64
CA ILE A 60 -9.69 4.52 8.70
C ILE A 60 -9.50 3.00 8.60
N GLY A 61 -8.67 2.52 7.67
CA GLY A 61 -8.39 1.10 7.51
C GLY A 61 -7.77 0.47 8.76
N VAL A 62 -6.78 1.13 9.36
CA VAL A 62 -6.15 0.68 10.61
C VAL A 62 -7.16 0.71 11.76
N ALA A 63 -7.98 1.75 11.90
CA ALA A 63 -9.02 1.81 12.92
C ALA A 63 -10.02 0.65 12.79
N LEU A 64 -10.45 0.33 11.57
CA LEU A 64 -11.32 -0.82 11.29
C LEU A 64 -10.65 -2.16 11.60
N LEU A 65 -9.34 -2.30 11.31
CA LEU A 65 -8.57 -3.50 11.63
C LEU A 65 -8.47 -3.70 13.15
N LEU A 66 -8.08 -2.66 13.89
CA LEU A 66 -7.98 -2.69 15.35
C LEU A 66 -9.34 -3.02 15.99
N PHE A 67 -10.41 -2.39 15.49
CA PHE A 67 -11.78 -2.68 15.91
C PHE A 67 -12.16 -4.15 15.66
N ALA A 68 -11.86 -4.70 14.49
CA ALA A 68 -12.14 -6.10 14.16
C ALA A 68 -11.31 -7.08 15.02
N LEU A 69 -10.10 -6.69 15.42
CA LEU A 69 -9.25 -7.42 16.36
C LEU A 69 -9.70 -7.29 17.82
N GLY A 70 -10.61 -6.37 18.12
CA GLY A 70 -11.13 -6.11 19.47
C GLY A 70 -10.16 -5.36 20.38
N LEU A 71 -9.22 -4.61 19.80
CA LEU A 71 -8.33 -3.68 20.50
C LEU A 71 -9.03 -2.33 20.73
#